data_AF-A0A968J319-F1
#
_entry.id   AF-A0A968J319-F1
#
_cell.length_a   1.000
_cell.length_b   1.000
_cell.length_c   1.000
_cell.angle_alpha   90.00
_cell.angle_beta   90.00
_cell.angle_gamma   90.00
#
_symmetry.space_group_name_H-M   'P 1'
#
loop_
_entity.id
_entity.type
_entity.pdbx_description
1 polymer ?
#
loop_
_entity_poly.entity_id
_entity_poly.type
_entity_poly.pdbx_seq_one_letter_code
_entity_poly.pdbx_strand_id
1 'polypeptide(L)'
;MNTLKSMQTAQPPLKFLSPSFQPWLLRPVQVLSQLWLSRWRHIQEIQVENAEILADLYQQFQQGQTRFLIAFRHPTIEDPICLEQILANHLPHTAAQAKIPLQQPLHAHFIYDRGIPLWQEQRWDGYCLG
;
A
#
# COMPACT_ATOMS: atom_id res chain seq x y z
N MET A 1 3.34 -45.55 3.33
CA MET A 1 2.85 -44.91 2.08
C MET A 1 1.87 -43.81 2.46
N ASN A 2 2.34 -42.57 2.58
CA ASN A 2 1.48 -41.39 2.71
C ASN A 2 1.71 -40.52 1.47
N THR A 3 0.66 -40.37 0.68
CA THR A 3 0.58 -39.66 -0.59
C THR A 3 1.01 -38.20 -0.46
N LEU A 4 2.09 -37.83 -1.14
CA LEU A 4 2.42 -36.44 -1.45
C LEU A 4 1.31 -35.86 -2.33
N LYS A 5 0.40 -35.12 -1.71
CA LYS A 5 -0.69 -34.42 -2.41
C LYS A 5 -0.06 -33.35 -3.30
N SER A 6 -0.08 -33.60 -4.61
CA SER A 6 0.40 -32.67 -5.64
C SER A 6 -0.19 -31.27 -5.40
N MET A 7 0.67 -30.30 -5.09
CA MET A 7 0.32 -28.87 -4.95
C MET A 7 0.14 -28.22 -6.34
N GLN A 8 -0.68 -28.81 -7.21
CA GLN A 8 -0.92 -28.33 -8.58
C GLN A 8 -2.34 -27.80 -8.80
N THR A 9 -3.17 -27.71 -7.75
CA THR A 9 -4.53 -27.18 -7.88
C THR A 9 -4.62 -25.80 -7.24
N ALA A 10 -5.21 -24.83 -7.97
CA ALA A 10 -5.47 -23.50 -7.44
C ALA A 10 -6.33 -23.62 -6.16
N GLN A 11 -5.79 -23.15 -5.04
CA GLN A 11 -6.52 -23.15 -3.77
C GLN A 11 -7.69 -22.16 -3.79
N PRO A 12 -8.79 -22.45 -3.08
CA PRO A 12 -9.97 -21.59 -3.05
C PRO A 12 -9.63 -20.16 -2.58
N PRO A 13 -10.34 -19.14 -3.09
CA PRO A 13 -10.09 -17.76 -2.74
C PRO A 13 -10.24 -17.55 -1.23
N LEU A 14 -9.32 -16.77 -0.64
CA LEU A 14 -9.46 -16.35 0.76
C LEU A 14 -10.72 -15.49 0.92
N LYS A 15 -11.35 -15.56 2.09
CA LYS A 15 -12.49 -14.71 2.42
C LYS A 15 -12.04 -13.25 2.33
N PHE A 16 -12.73 -12.45 1.52
CA PHE A 16 -12.47 -11.03 1.44
C PHE A 16 -12.79 -10.36 2.78
N LEU A 17 -11.80 -9.70 3.36
CA LEU A 17 -11.96 -8.88 4.56
C LEU A 17 -12.09 -7.42 4.11
N SER A 18 -13.30 -6.87 4.21
CA SER A 18 -13.53 -5.47 3.87
C SER A 18 -12.78 -4.56 4.84
N PRO A 19 -12.02 -3.56 4.35
CA PRO A 19 -11.35 -2.61 5.22
C PRO A 19 -12.39 -1.79 6.00
N SER A 20 -12.29 -1.78 7.33
CA SER A 20 -13.10 -0.92 8.21
C SER A 20 -12.43 0.44 8.35
N PHE A 21 -12.59 1.30 7.34
CA PHE A 21 -11.95 2.61 7.33
C PHE A 21 -12.53 3.53 8.42
N GLN A 22 -11.65 4.08 9.26
CA GLN A 22 -11.99 5.03 10.31
C GLN A 22 -11.38 6.41 9.98
N PRO A 23 -12.17 7.39 9.49
CA PRO A 23 -11.64 8.66 8.97
C PRO A 23 -10.84 9.48 10.00
N TRP A 24 -11.22 9.40 11.28
CA TRP A 24 -10.55 10.13 12.35
C TRP A 24 -9.12 9.63 12.59
N LEU A 25 -8.83 8.37 12.25
CA LEU A 25 -7.52 7.75 12.42
C LEU A 25 -6.55 8.15 11.29
N LEU A 26 -7.07 8.56 10.14
CA LEU A 26 -6.26 8.84 8.95
C LEU A 26 -5.24 9.95 9.20
N ARG A 27 -5.68 11.12 9.69
CA ARG A 27 -4.78 12.27 9.89
C ARG A 27 -3.70 12.02 10.94
N PRO A 28 -4.00 11.46 12.14
CA PRO A 28 -2.97 11.09 13.09
C PRO A 28 -1.93 10.14 12.50
N VAL A 29 -2.37 9.14 11.73
CA VAL A 29 -1.46 8.18 11.09
C VAL A 29 -0.54 8.85 10.07
N GLN A 30 -1.08 9.72 9.21
CA GLN A 30 -0.31 10.49 8.22
C GLN A 30 0.76 11.41 8.85
N VAL A 31 0.44 12.02 9.99
CA VAL A 31 1.39 12.88 10.72
C VAL A 31 2.47 12.04 11.39
N LEU A 32 2.08 10.95 12.06
CA LEU A 32 3.02 10.06 12.73
C LEU A 32 3.98 9.38 11.73
N SER A 33 3.48 8.99 10.56
CA SER A 33 4.28 8.35 9.52
C SER A 33 5.34 9.30 8.94
N GLN A 34 4.99 10.56 8.70
CA GLN A 34 5.93 11.60 8.28
C GLN A 34 7.02 11.88 9.33
N LEU A 35 6.62 11.96 10.61
CA LEU A 35 7.56 12.12 11.72
C LEU A 35 8.48 10.89 11.87
N TRP A 36 7.96 9.69 11.63
CA TRP A 36 8.75 8.47 11.68
C TRP A 36 9.83 8.44 10.59
N LEU A 37 9.47 8.76 9.33
CA LEU A 37 10.43 8.81 8.22
C LEU A 37 11.56 9.82 8.46
N SER A 38 11.19 11.05 8.84
CA SER A 38 12.15 12.14 9.04
C SER A 38 13.07 11.88 10.23
N ARG A 39 12.55 11.33 11.33
CA ARG A 39 13.29 11.21 12.60
C ARG A 39 14.07 9.91 12.74
N TRP A 40 13.61 8.81 12.15
CA TRP A 40 14.22 7.48 12.33
C TRP A 40 14.99 7.01 11.11
N ARG A 41 14.60 7.43 9.89
CA ARG A 41 15.25 6.98 8.65
C ARG A 41 16.05 8.06 7.93
N HIS A 42 16.08 9.28 8.48
CA HIS A 42 16.78 10.43 7.90
C HIS A 42 16.40 10.72 6.43
N ILE A 43 15.20 10.28 6.01
CA ILE A 43 14.65 10.62 4.69
C ILE A 43 14.07 12.03 4.83
N GLN A 44 14.84 13.01 4.36
CA GLN A 44 14.49 14.43 4.49
C GLN A 44 13.61 14.93 3.34
N GLU A 45 13.74 14.31 2.17
CA GLU A 45 13.03 14.72 0.96
C GLU A 45 12.60 13.50 0.15
N ILE A 46 11.35 13.52 -0.31
CA ILE A 46 10.81 12.55 -1.25
C ILE A 46 10.62 13.28 -2.57
N GLN A 47 11.30 12.79 -3.61
CA GLN A 47 11.16 13.31 -4.97
C GLN A 47 10.30 12.35 -5.78
N VAL A 48 9.30 12.89 -6.46
CA VAL A 48 8.36 12.12 -7.27
C VAL A 48 8.48 12.55 -8.71
N GLU A 49 9.07 11.71 -9.54
CA GLU A 49 9.16 11.93 -10.98
C GLU A 49 7.82 11.58 -11.64
N ASN A 50 7.41 12.38 -12.62
CA ASN A 50 6.18 12.17 -13.40
C ASN A 50 4.90 12.05 -12.55
N ALA A 51 4.85 12.76 -11.42
CA ALA A 51 3.70 12.78 -10.52
C ALA A 51 2.38 13.19 -11.21
N GLU A 52 2.45 14.02 -12.26
CA GLU A 52 1.28 14.41 -13.06
C GLU A 52 0.61 13.23 -13.77
N ILE A 53 1.40 12.29 -14.30
CA ILE A 53 0.87 11.07 -14.93
C ILE A 53 0.12 10.23 -13.91
N LEU A 54 0.67 10.10 -12.70
CA LEU A 54 0.01 9.39 -11.61
C LEU A 54 -1.28 10.11 -11.17
N ALA A 55 -1.29 11.45 -11.15
CA ALA A 55 -2.47 12.23 -10.82
C ALA A 55 -3.60 12.04 -11.86
N ASP A 56 -3.26 12.05 -13.14
CA ASP A 56 -4.20 11.77 -14.23
C ASP A 56 -4.76 10.34 -14.15
N LEU A 57 -3.91 9.34 -13.91
CA LEU A 57 -4.35 7.95 -13.67
C LEU A 57 -5.32 7.84 -12.48
N TYR A 58 -5.04 8.55 -11.39
CA TYR A 58 -5.94 8.61 -10.23
C TYR A 58 -7.27 9.28 -10.56
N GLN A 59 -7.26 10.36 -11.35
CA GLN A 59 -8.48 11.02 -11.80
C GLN A 59 -9.34 10.07 -12.65
N GLN A 60 -8.74 9.41 -13.64
CA GLN A 60 -9.44 8.43 -14.48
C GLN A 60 -9.97 7.25 -13.65
N PHE A 61 -9.22 6.80 -12.64
CA PHE A 61 -9.66 5.76 -11.72
C PHE A 61 -10.87 6.20 -10.88
N GLN A 62 -10.86 7.42 -10.34
CA GLN A 62 -11.98 7.97 -9.57
C GLN A 62 -13.24 8.19 -10.42
N GLN A 63 -13.06 8.43 -11.72
CA GLN A 63 -14.14 8.52 -12.70
C GLN A 63 -14.63 7.15 -13.19
N GLY A 64 -14.03 6.05 -12.71
CA GLY A 64 -14.39 4.68 -13.11
C GLY A 64 -13.96 4.29 -14.52
N GLN A 65 -13.06 5.06 -15.15
CA GLN A 65 -12.63 4.85 -16.53
C GLN A 65 -11.48 3.84 -16.64
N THR A 66 -10.66 3.73 -15.59
CA THR A 66 -9.52 2.81 -15.57
C THR A 66 -9.37 2.11 -14.23
N ARG A 67 -8.60 1.02 -14.23
CA ARG A 67 -8.06 0.35 -13.04
C ARG A 67 -6.57 0.15 -13.27
N PHE A 68 -5.75 0.59 -12.34
CA PHE A 68 -4.30 0.46 -12.46
C PHE A 68 -3.69 -0.17 -11.22
N LEU A 69 -2.48 -0.71 -11.38
CA LEU A 69 -1.68 -1.29 -10.31
C LEU A 69 -0.39 -0.47 -10.19
N ILE A 70 0.00 -0.19 -8.95
CA ILE A 70 1.29 0.43 -8.64
C ILE A 70 2.25 -0.69 -8.25
N ALA A 71 3.25 -0.95 -9.11
CA ALA A 71 4.28 -1.93 -8.83
C ALA A 71 5.55 -1.23 -8.34
N PHE A 72 6.18 -1.78 -7.31
CA PHE A 72 7.46 -1.31 -6.75
C PHE A 72 8.47 -2.46 -6.73
N ARG A 73 9.76 -2.13 -6.87
CA ARG A 73 10.79 -3.11 -7.26
C ARG A 73 11.37 -3.92 -6.09
N HIS A 74 11.31 -3.42 -4.86
CA HIS A 74 11.74 -4.15 -3.67
C HIS A 74 10.92 -3.65 -2.47
N PRO A 75 10.24 -4.51 -1.69
CA PRO A 75 9.64 -4.13 -0.41
C PRO A 75 10.75 -3.98 0.63
N THR A 76 11.13 -2.76 0.94
CA THR A 76 11.72 -2.37 2.21
C THR A 76 10.62 -1.94 3.17
N ILE A 77 10.94 -1.85 4.46
CA ILE A 77 9.97 -1.47 5.51
C ILE A 77 9.48 -0.03 5.29
N GLU A 78 10.27 0.77 4.58
CA GLU A 78 10.07 2.18 4.29
C GLU A 78 9.07 2.40 3.15
N ASP A 79 9.01 1.50 2.15
CA ASP A 79 8.26 1.72 0.92
C ASP A 79 6.75 1.93 1.13
N PRO A 80 6.06 1.19 2.03
CA PRO A 80 4.66 1.48 2.31
C PRO A 80 4.45 2.90 2.84
N ILE A 81 5.40 3.40 3.63
CA ILE A 81 5.32 4.74 4.22
C ILE A 81 5.69 5.80 3.19
N CYS A 82 6.70 5.57 2.36
CA CYS A 82 7.01 6.44 1.22
C CYS A 82 5.82 6.54 0.24
N LEU A 83 5.17 5.43 -0.07
CA LEU A 83 3.97 5.41 -0.92
C LEU A 83 2.81 6.15 -0.26
N GLU A 84 2.63 5.99 1.04
CA GLU A 84 1.64 6.74 1.82
C GLU A 84 1.90 8.25 1.73
N GLN A 85 3.15 8.70 1.88
CA GLN A 85 3.51 10.12 1.71
C GLN A 85 3.25 10.62 0.29
N ILE A 86 3.56 9.81 -0.73
CA ILE A 86 3.27 10.18 -2.13
C ILE A 86 1.77 10.42 -2.31
N LEU A 87 0.92 9.51 -1.83
CA LEU A 87 -0.53 9.59 -2.01
C LEU A 87 -1.19 10.64 -1.10
N ALA A 88 -0.73 10.79 0.14
CA ALA A 88 -1.32 11.70 1.12
C ALA A 88 -0.90 13.15 0.91
N ASN A 89 0.35 13.39 0.48
CA ASN A 89 0.97 14.72 0.51
C ASN A 89 1.40 15.21 -0.89
N HIS A 90 2.23 14.45 -1.60
CA HIS A 90 2.81 14.92 -2.87
C HIS A 90 1.79 14.97 -4.01
N LEU A 91 1.02 13.90 -4.19
CA LEU A 91 0.10 13.77 -5.32
C LEU A 91 -1.04 14.80 -5.28
N PRO A 92 -1.68 15.09 -4.12
CA PRO A 92 -2.65 16.18 -4.02
C PRO A 92 -2.06 17.55 -4.37
N HIS A 93 -0.81 17.81 -3.99
CA HIS A 93 -0.13 19.06 -4.30
C HIS A 93 0.15 19.18 -5.81
N THR A 94 0.73 18.15 -6.43
CA THR A 94 0.96 18.10 -7.88
C THR A 94 -0.35 18.26 -8.65
N ALA A 95 -1.42 17.57 -8.23
CA ALA A 95 -2.72 17.67 -8.88
C ALA A 95 -3.31 19.08 -8.79
N ALA A 96 -3.20 19.74 -7.63
CA ALA A 96 -3.63 21.12 -7.47
C ALA A 96 -2.86 22.08 -8.39
N GLN A 97 -1.54 21.92 -8.50
CA GLN A 97 -0.69 22.72 -9.41
C GLN A 97 -1.05 22.49 -10.88
N ALA A 98 -1.28 21.24 -11.27
CA ALA A 98 -1.68 20.84 -12.62
C ALA A 98 -3.18 21.06 -12.92
N LYS A 99 -3.95 21.57 -11.95
CA LYS A 99 -5.42 21.75 -12.03
C LYS A 99 -6.19 20.46 -12.35
N ILE A 100 -5.67 19.33 -11.90
CA ILE A 100 -6.32 18.02 -12.01
C ILE A 100 -7.22 17.83 -10.77
N PRO A 101 -8.55 17.72 -10.94
CA PRO A 101 -9.45 17.52 -9.81
C PRO A 101 -9.33 16.09 -9.27
N LEU A 102 -8.92 15.95 -8.02
CA LEU A 102 -8.86 14.68 -7.29
C LEU A 102 -9.78 14.70 -6.07
N GLN A 103 -10.57 13.65 -5.89
CA GLN A 103 -11.33 13.40 -4.67
C GLN A 103 -10.38 12.91 -3.57
N GLN A 104 -10.53 13.43 -2.35
CA GLN A 104 -9.74 13.03 -1.21
C GLN A 104 -10.58 12.29 -0.17
N PRO A 105 -10.02 11.33 0.58
CA PRO A 105 -8.61 10.93 0.58
C PRO A 105 -8.26 10.03 -0.61
N LEU A 106 -7.00 10.07 -1.04
CA LEU A 106 -6.48 9.09 -1.98
C LEU A 106 -6.21 7.77 -1.24
N HIS A 107 -6.58 6.66 -1.86
CA HIS A 107 -6.44 5.33 -1.29
C HIS A 107 -5.76 4.39 -2.28
N ALA A 108 -5.05 3.40 -1.74
CA ALA A 108 -4.50 2.28 -2.49
C ALA A 108 -4.74 1.00 -1.69
N HIS A 109 -4.95 -0.11 -2.39
CA HIS A 109 -5.04 -1.42 -1.79
C HIS A 109 -3.76 -2.18 -2.08
N PHE A 110 -3.14 -2.71 -1.02
CA PHE A 110 -1.97 -3.56 -1.17
C PHE A 110 -2.43 -4.99 -1.48
N ILE A 111 -1.84 -5.57 -2.52
CA ILE A 111 -2.03 -6.97 -2.88
C ILE A 111 -0.79 -7.71 -2.42
N TYR A 112 -0.99 -8.73 -1.58
CA TYR A 112 0.06 -9.60 -1.08
C TYR A 112 -0.15 -11.02 -1.59
N ASP A 113 0.94 -11.77 -1.73
CA ASP A 113 0.84 -13.21 -1.98
C ASP A 113 0.15 -13.91 -0.80
N ARG A 114 -0.55 -15.02 -1.09
CA ARG A 114 -1.28 -15.83 -0.10
C ARG A 114 -0.41 -16.24 1.09
N GLY A 115 0.91 -16.42 0.90
CA GLY A 115 1.81 -16.79 1.99
C GLY A 115 1.90 -15.76 3.13
N ILE A 116 1.74 -14.46 2.84
CA ILE A 116 1.91 -13.40 3.84
C ILE A 116 0.77 -13.38 4.87
N PRO A 117 -0.53 -13.40 4.48
CA PRO A 117 -1.62 -13.53 5.45
C PRO A 117 -1.56 -14.82 6.27
N LEU A 118 -1.23 -15.95 5.61
CA LEU A 118 -1.18 -17.26 6.29
C LEU A 118 -0.07 -17.35 7.33
N TRP A 119 1.02 -16.60 7.16
CA TRP A 119 2.10 -16.53 8.14
C TRP A 119 1.66 -15.86 9.45
N GLN A 120 0.70 -14.92 9.40
CA GLN A 120 0.15 -14.29 10.60
C GLN A 120 -0.90 -15.13 11.32
N GLU A 121 -1.56 -16.05 10.61
CA GLU A 121 -2.54 -16.98 11.21
C GLU A 121 -1.88 -18.17 11.91
N GLN A 122 -0.61 -18.46 11.64
CA GLN A 122 0.15 -19.45 12.40
C GLN A 122 0.52 -18.86 13.76
N ARG A 123 -0.06 -19.44 14.82
CA ARG A 123 0.33 -19.16 16.19
C ARG A 123 1.84 -19.39 16.34
N TRP A 124 2.55 -18.37 16.82
CA TRP A 124 3.97 -18.41 17.13
C TRP A 124 4.23 -19.40 18.28
N ASP A 125 4.34 -20.69 17.98
CA ASP A 125 4.88 -21.68 18.91
C ASP A 125 6.42 -21.58 18.81
N GLY A 126 7.00 -20.67 19.60
CA GLY A 126 8.36 -20.15 19.48
C GLY A 126 9.49 -21.19 19.54
N TYR A 127 9.84 -21.78 18.39
CA TYR A 127 11.07 -22.54 18.20
C TYR A 127 11.75 -22.18 16.88
N CYS A 128 12.55 -21.12 16.91
CA CYS A 128 13.62 -20.90 15.94
C CYS A 128 14.91 -20.59 16.72
N LEU A 129 15.48 -21.62 17.33
CA LEU A 129 16.93 -21.72 17.54
C LEU A 129 17.41 -22.86 16.64
N GLY A 130 18.25 -22.50 15.67
CA GLY A 130 18.95 -23.38 14.74
C GLY A 130 19.97 -22.56 14.00
#